data_AF-A0A967SG92-F1
#
_entry.id   AF-A0A967SG92-F1
#
_cell.length_a   1.000
_cell.length_b   1.000
_cell.length_c   1.000
_cell.angle_alpha   90.00
_cell.angle_beta   90.00
_cell.angle_gamma   90.00
#
_symmetry.space_group_name_H-M   'P 1'
#
loop_
_entity.id
_entity.type
_entity.pdbx_description
1 polymer ?
#
loop_
_entity_poly.entity_id
_entity_poly.type
_entity_poly.pdbx_seq_one_letter_code
_entity_poly.pdbx_strand_id
1 'polypeptide(L)' 'FVVRQIRNAVPSPDGARLAFTAMDRLWVATADGTDPERLTDADASEHLPVWSPDGRW' A
#
# COMPACT_ATOMS: atom_id res chain seq x y z
N PHE A 1 6.10 5.93 -16.24
CA PHE A 1 6.46 6.68 -15.01
C PHE A 1 6.99 5.65 -14.02
N VAL A 2 8.23 5.78 -13.53
CA VAL A 2 8.79 4.85 -12.53
C VAL A 2 8.92 5.62 -11.23
N VAL A 3 8.14 5.23 -10.22
CA VAL A 3 8.32 5.74 -8.86
C VAL A 3 9.57 5.09 -8.28
N ARG A 4 10.55 5.89 -7.88
CA ARG A 4 11.84 5.43 -7.34
C ARG A 4 11.88 5.34 -5.81
N GLN A 5 10.79 5.69 -5.15
CA GLN A 5 10.69 5.64 -3.70
C GLN A 5 9.29 5.20 -3.27
N ILE A 6 9.21 4.04 -2.62
CA ILE A 6 8.08 3.64 -1.81
C ILE A 6 8.45 3.84 -0.34
N ARG A 7 7.46 4.13 0.51
CA ARG A 7 7.64 4.32 1.95
C ARG A 7 6.70 3.39 2.71
N ASN A 8 7.11 3.02 3.92
CA ASN A 8 6.28 2.33 4.90
C ASN A 8 5.56 1.11 4.30
N ALA A 9 6.31 0.26 3.60
CA ALA A 9 5.77 -0.95 3.00
C ALA A 9 5.44 -1.97 4.10
N VAL A 10 4.21 -2.45 4.14
CA VAL A 10 3.70 -3.38 5.15
C VAL A 10 2.95 -4.54 4.47
N PRO A 11 3.41 -5.80 4.64
CA PRO A 11 2.71 -6.95 4.09
C PRO A 11 1.39 -7.20 4.82
N SER A 12 0.40 -7.75 4.12
CA SER A 12 -0.86 -8.21 4.72
C SER A 12 -0.60 -9.40 5.67
N PRO A 13 -1.53 -9.69 6.60
CA PRO A 13 -1.35 -10.79 7.56
C PRO A 13 -1.15 -12.17 6.91
N ASP A 14 -1.79 -12.40 5.76
CA ASP A 14 -1.66 -13.62 4.97
C ASP A 14 -0.46 -13.60 4.00
N GLY A 15 0.24 -12.46 3.91
CA GLY A 15 1.40 -12.26 3.05
C GLY A 15 1.10 -12.16 1.56
N ALA A 16 -0.17 -12.09 1.15
CA ALA A 16 -0.55 -12.05 -0.27
C ALA A 16 -0.43 -10.65 -0.91
N ARG A 17 -0.46 -9.60 -0.08
CA ARG A 17 -0.53 -8.19 -0.51
C ARG A 17 0.51 -7.35 0.21
N LEU A 18 0.86 -6.21 -0.39
CA LEU A 18 1.73 -5.20 0.20
C LEU A 18 1.03 -3.84 0.16
N ALA A 19 0.83 -3.21 1.31
CA ALA A 19 0.39 -1.81 1.39
C ALA A 19 1.63 -0.92 1.49
N PHE A 20 1.63 0.22 0.79
CA PHE A 20 2.74 1.17 0.84
C PHE A 20 2.27 2.58 0.48
N THR A 21 3.08 3.57 0.84
CA THR A 21 2.87 4.96 0.41
C THR A 21 3.78 5.29 -0.77
N ALA A 22 3.22 5.91 -1.81
CA ALA A 22 3.96 6.47 -2.93
C ALA A 22 3.34 7.81 -3.34
N MET A 23 4.18 8.86 -3.47
CA MET A 23 3.73 10.23 -3.76
C MET A 23 2.63 10.70 -2.80
N ASP A 24 2.80 10.39 -1.50
CA ASP A 24 1.86 10.71 -0.42
C ASP A 24 0.43 10.12 -0.60
N ARG A 25 0.30 9.08 -1.44
CA ARG A 25 -0.93 8.31 -1.63
C ARG A 25 -0.78 6.88 -1.13
N LEU A 26 -1.88 6.29 -0.70
CA LEU A 26 -1.96 4.89 -0.29
C LEU A 26 -2.15 3.98 -1.51
N TRP A 27 -1.27 2.99 -1.61
CA TRP A 27 -1.30 1.97 -2.65
C TRP A 27 -1.29 0.57 -2.05
N VAL A 28 -1.83 -0.37 -2.80
CA VAL A 28 -1.70 -1.80 -2.54
C VAL A 28 -1.20 -2.49 -3.80
N ALA A 29 -0.33 -3.48 -3.64
CA ALA A 29 0.17 -4.35 -4.69
C ALA A 29 0.08 -5.82 -4.26
N THR A 30 0.40 -6.73 -5.17
CA THR A 30 0.75 -8.11 -4.82
C THR A 30 2.03 -8.14 -3.96
N ALA A 31 2.26 -9.26 -3.28
CA ALA A 31 3.42 -9.42 -2.40
C ALA A 31 4.79 -9.25 -3.09
N ASP A 32 4.88 -9.58 -4.39
CA ASP A 32 6.06 -9.37 -5.23
C ASP A 32 6.15 -7.95 -5.82
N GLY A 33 5.20 -7.08 -5.50
CA GLY A 33 5.19 -5.66 -5.88
C GLY A 33 4.64 -5.38 -7.27
N THR A 34 4.00 -6.36 -7.92
CA THR A 34 3.30 -6.16 -9.19
C THR A 34 1.88 -5.63 -8.98
N ASP A 35 1.25 -5.19 -10.07
CA ASP A 35 -0.14 -4.71 -10.10
C ASP A 35 -0.49 -3.68 -9.00
N PRO A 36 0.25 -2.57 -8.88
CA PRO A 36 -0.06 -1.55 -7.88
C PRO A 36 -1.36 -0.81 -8.23
N GLU A 37 -2.26 -0.73 -7.26
CA GLU A 37 -3.51 0.03 -7.33
C GLU A 37 -3.57 1.07 -6.21
N ARG A 38 -4.13 2.25 -6.51
CA ARG A 38 -4.35 3.28 -5.49
C ARG A 38 -5.61 2.91 -4.69
N LEU A 39 -5.51 2.88 -3.36
CA LEU A 39 -6.59 2.34 -2.53
C LEU A 39 -7.72 3.35 -2.26
N THR A 40 -7.40 4.64 -2.26
CA THR A 40 -8.36 5.72 -1.98
C THR A 40 -8.27 6.82 -3.04
N ASP A 41 -9.29 7.66 -3.14
CA ASP A 41 -9.29 8.88 -3.92
C ASP A 41 -9.09 10.15 -3.06
N ALA A 42 -8.71 9.97 -1.79
CA ALA A 42 -8.59 11.06 -0.82
C ALA A 42 -7.61 12.16 -1.29
N ASP A 43 -7.96 13.42 -1.00
CA ASP A 43 -7.09 14.56 -1.32
C ASP A 43 -6.01 14.80 -0.26
N ALA A 44 -6.20 14.30 0.96
CA ALA A 44 -5.21 14.36 2.05
C ALA A 44 -4.01 13.44 1.80
N SER A 45 -2.85 13.78 2.38
CA SER A 45 -1.67 12.92 2.38
C SER A 45 -1.89 11.69 3.25
N GLU A 46 -1.47 10.53 2.75
CA GLU A 46 -1.68 9.23 3.37
C GLU A 46 -0.35 8.60 3.74
N HIS A 47 -0.19 8.23 5.01
CA HIS A 47 1.09 7.74 5.55
C HIS A 47 0.87 6.59 6.53
N LEU A 48 1.90 5.75 6.67
CA LEU A 48 1.97 4.67 7.67
C LEU A 48 0.78 3.70 7.58
N PRO A 49 0.60 3.01 6.45
CA PRO A 49 -0.49 2.05 6.32
C PRO A 49 -0.34 0.90 7.30
N VAL A 50 -1.48 0.38 7.75
CA VAL A 50 -1.59 -0.83 8.57
C VAL A 50 -2.73 -1.69 8.02
N TRP A 51 -2.64 -2.99 8.24
CA TRP A 51 -3.69 -3.94 7.90
C TRP A 51 -4.47 -4.30 9.18
N SER A 52 -5.77 -4.58 9.07
CA SER A 52 -6.43 -5.31 10.15
C SER A 52 -5.75 -6.67 10.35
N PRO A 53 -5.70 -7.18 11.60
CA PRO A 53 -5.12 -8.50 11.87
C PRO A 53 -5.79 -9.64 11.10
N ASP A 54 -7.05 -9.48 10.72
CA ASP A 54 -7.84 -10.47 9.96
C ASP A 54 -7.87 -10.22 8.45
N GLY A 55 -7.21 -9.16 7.96
CA GLY A 55 -7.13 -8.79 6.55
C GLY A 55 -8.45 -8.38 5.91
N ARG A 56 -9.53 -8.18 6.69
CA ARG A 56 -10.83 -7.76 6.17
C ARG A 56 -11.04 -6.25 6.15
N TRP A 57 -10.25 -5.49 6.90
CA TRP A 57 -10.41 -4.04 7.10
C TRP A 57 -9.10 -3.29 7.23
#